data_AF-A0A2N1A5K2-F1
#
_entry.id   AF-A0A2N1A5K2-F1
#
_cell.length_a   1.000
_cell.length_b   1.000
_cell.length_c   1.000
_cell.angle_alpha   90.00
_cell.angle_beta   90.00
_cell.angle_gamma   90.00
#
_symmetry.space_group_name_H-M   'P 1'
#
loop_
_entity.id
_entity.type
_entity.pdbx_description
1 polymer ?
#
loop_
_entity_poly.entity_id
_entity_poly.type
_entity_poly.pdbx_seq_one_letter_code
_entity_poly.pdbx_strand_id
1 'polypeptide(L)'
;MSLLNDRFNNTLKHTIKHKILATTFTCLCSFSVQAATPLLDWQTLNQQFRQTQLEQFNADKNLQAFESYLNAHPNNTLAQLYVGSSHCLVGRDAWMPWNQVNSVNRCIDKMELAYQAIQNKFDVSSAERLNADLTFGLTTAELPGFFKQQQATIDTLSHAVQHPAFNHLPEYLQTQTNDILADYLQR
;
A
#
# COMPACT_ATOMS: atom_id res chain seq x y z
N MET A 1 0.35 -32.08 3.42
CA MET A 1 0.55 -30.64 3.70
C MET A 1 1.89 -30.07 3.23
N SER A 2 2.91 -30.86 2.83
CA SER A 2 4.20 -30.31 2.36
C SER A 2 4.24 -29.93 0.87
N LEU A 3 3.42 -30.55 0.01
CA LEU A 3 3.50 -30.35 -1.45
C LEU A 3 2.93 -29.01 -1.96
N LEU A 4 2.01 -28.38 -1.22
CA LEU A 4 1.46 -27.06 -1.57
C LEU A 4 2.44 -25.92 -1.25
N ASN A 5 3.27 -26.10 -0.22
CA ASN A 5 4.28 -25.12 0.20
C ASN A 5 5.49 -25.10 -0.75
N ASP A 6 5.80 -26.24 -1.38
CA ASP A 6 6.92 -26.35 -2.32
C ASP A 6 6.60 -25.74 -3.70
N ARG A 7 5.35 -25.84 -4.19
CA ARG A 7 4.94 -25.17 -5.43
C ARG A 7 4.86 -23.65 -5.29
N PHE A 8 4.43 -23.13 -4.14
CA PHE A 8 4.39 -21.69 -3.88
C PHE A 8 5.81 -21.10 -3.72
N ASN A 9 6.73 -21.82 -3.08
CA ASN A 9 8.09 -21.34 -2.85
C ASN A 9 9.01 -21.40 -4.09
N ASN A 10 8.77 -22.31 -5.03
CA ASN A 10 9.71 -22.54 -6.14
C ASN A 10 9.62 -21.49 -7.25
N THR A 11 8.50 -20.78 -7.39
CA THR A 11 8.34 -19.70 -8.38
C THR A 11 9.04 -18.40 -7.94
N LEU A 12 9.16 -18.17 -6.63
CA LEU A 12 9.73 -16.94 -6.05
C LEU A 12 11.27 -16.98 -5.89
N LYS A 13 11.90 -18.16 -5.87
CA LYS A 13 13.29 -18.33 -5.39
C LYS A 13 14.40 -18.17 -6.44
N HIS A 14 14.10 -18.05 -7.73
CA HIS A 14 15.13 -18.28 -8.75
C HIS A 14 16.03 -17.09 -9.14
N THR A 15 15.83 -15.88 -8.60
CA THR A 15 16.50 -14.67 -9.15
C THR A 15 17.46 -13.94 -8.21
N ILE A 16 17.86 -14.48 -7.06
CA ILE A 16 18.79 -13.77 -6.15
C ILE A 16 19.88 -14.72 -5.65
N LYS A 17 20.76 -15.11 -6.56
CA LYS A 17 22.11 -15.54 -6.23
C LYS A 17 23.06 -14.58 -6.93
N HIS A 18 23.73 -13.72 -6.17
CA HIS A 18 25.19 -13.72 -6.05
C HIS A 18 25.77 -12.37 -5.57
N LYS A 19 26.78 -12.51 -4.68
CA LYS A 19 27.93 -11.60 -4.43
C LYS A 19 27.65 -10.42 -3.48
N ILE A 20 28.51 -10.01 -2.54
CA ILE A 20 29.93 -10.30 -2.28
C ILE A 20 30.36 -9.73 -0.91
N LEU A 21 31.42 -10.36 -0.36
CA LEU A 21 32.45 -9.94 0.60
C LEU A 21 32.11 -9.33 1.96
N ALA A 22 32.70 -10.01 2.95
CA ALA A 22 33.05 -9.53 4.27
C ALA A 22 34.08 -8.39 4.24
N THR A 23 33.84 -7.38 5.08
CA THR A 23 34.89 -6.52 5.63
C THR A 23 34.55 -6.25 7.08
N THR A 24 35.39 -6.76 7.98
CA THR A 24 35.39 -6.44 9.41
C THR A 24 35.62 -4.95 9.63
N PHE A 25 34.74 -4.29 10.39
CA PHE A 25 34.99 -2.92 10.87
C PHE A 25 34.81 -2.84 12.39
N THR A 26 35.76 -2.12 12.97
CA THR A 26 36.15 -2.03 14.36
C THR A 26 35.06 -1.45 15.26
N CYS A 27 34.92 -2.02 16.45
CA CYS A 27 34.05 -1.57 17.52
C CYS A 27 34.50 -0.17 18.01
N LEU A 28 33.65 0.83 17.84
CA LEU A 28 33.74 2.13 18.50
C LEU A 28 32.38 2.41 19.14
N CYS A 29 32.40 2.66 20.45
CA CYS A 29 31.24 2.96 21.27
C CYS A 29 30.38 4.05 20.60
N SER A 30 29.24 3.64 20.05
CA SER A 30 28.25 4.56 19.50
C SER A 30 27.27 4.90 20.61
N PHE A 31 27.37 6.13 21.13
CA PHE A 31 26.19 6.76 21.72
C PHE A 31 25.14 6.81 20.61
N SER A 32 24.04 6.09 20.77
CA SER A 32 22.86 6.28 19.94
C SER A 32 22.27 7.65 20.27
N VAL A 33 22.82 8.69 19.66
CA VAL A 33 22.02 9.86 19.34
C VAL A 33 20.98 9.34 18.37
N GLN A 34 19.81 8.99 18.90
CA GLN A 34 18.63 8.78 18.09
C GLN A 34 18.33 10.14 17.47
N ALA A 35 18.96 10.44 16.33
CA ALA A 35 18.54 11.57 15.52
C ALA A 35 17.06 11.31 15.24
N ALA A 36 16.19 12.16 15.78
CA ALA A 36 14.79 12.14 15.40
C ALA A 36 14.77 12.25 13.88
N THR A 37 14.40 11.17 13.20
CA THR A 37 14.26 11.17 11.75
C THR A 37 13.35 12.33 11.42
N PRO A 38 13.78 13.30 10.58
CA PRO A 38 12.97 14.46 10.30
C PRO A 38 11.62 13.99 9.78
N LEU A 39 10.54 14.53 10.35
CA LEU A 39 9.19 14.22 9.92
C LEU A 39 9.07 14.56 8.44
N LEU A 40 8.80 13.56 7.60
CA LEU A 40 8.63 13.78 6.17
C LEU A 40 7.35 14.57 5.93
N ASP A 41 7.39 15.50 4.99
CA ASP A 41 6.19 16.18 4.50
C ASP A 41 5.32 15.23 3.66
N TRP A 42 4.06 15.63 3.44
CA TRP A 42 3.08 14.84 2.72
C TRP A 42 3.49 14.53 1.28
N GLN A 43 4.14 15.46 0.59
CA GLN A 43 4.57 15.26 -0.80
C GLN A 43 5.65 14.18 -0.89
N THR A 44 6.64 14.24 0.01
CA THR A 44 7.74 13.29 0.10
C THR A 44 7.23 11.90 0.48
N LEU A 45 6.27 11.81 1.42
CA LEU A 45 5.62 10.55 1.78
C LEU A 45 4.91 9.90 0.60
N ASN A 46 4.13 10.67 -0.16
CA ASN A 46 3.44 10.14 -1.34
C ASN A 46 4.41 9.74 -2.46
N GLN A 47 5.53 10.45 -2.61
CA GLN A 47 6.57 10.03 -3.54
C GLN A 47 7.20 8.70 -3.11
N GLN A 48 7.52 8.56 -1.83
CA GLN A 48 8.07 7.32 -1.28
C GLN A 48 7.08 6.16 -1.42
N PHE A 49 5.79 6.40 -1.18
CA PHE A 49 4.73 5.42 -1.38
C PHE A 49 4.71 4.89 -2.82
N ARG A 50 4.74 5.79 -3.82
CA ARG A 50 4.82 5.40 -5.24
C ARG A 50 6.08 4.60 -5.54
N GLN A 51 7.23 4.98 -4.96
CA GLN A 51 8.46 4.20 -5.10
C GLN A 51 8.32 2.80 -4.48
N THR A 52 7.63 2.64 -3.35
CA THR A 52 7.35 1.33 -2.75
C THR A 52 6.44 0.47 -3.62
N GLN A 53 5.40 1.07 -4.22
CA GLN A 53 4.54 0.37 -5.19
C GLN A 53 5.37 -0.19 -6.35
N LEU A 54 6.32 0.59 -6.86
CA LEU A 54 7.26 0.21 -7.92
C LEU A 54 8.43 -0.68 -7.45
N GLU A 55 8.42 -1.15 -6.20
CA GLU A 55 9.49 -1.98 -5.60
C GLU A 55 10.87 -1.28 -5.55
N GLN A 56 10.89 0.04 -5.67
CA GLN A 56 12.09 0.88 -5.59
C GLN A 56 12.38 1.36 -4.17
N PHE A 57 11.49 1.08 -3.22
CA PHE A 57 11.64 1.43 -1.81
C PHE A 57 11.05 0.34 -0.90
N ASN A 58 11.64 0.15 0.28
CA ASN A 58 11.24 -0.90 1.23
C ASN A 58 9.87 -0.61 1.88
N ALA A 59 8.97 -1.60 1.88
CA ALA A 59 7.62 -1.44 2.39
C ALA A 59 7.54 -1.16 3.90
N ASP A 60 8.39 -1.80 4.73
CA ASP A 60 8.40 -1.56 6.17
C ASP A 60 8.79 -0.12 6.51
N LYS A 61 9.82 0.41 5.84
CA LYS A 61 10.24 1.82 5.99
C LYS A 61 9.14 2.78 5.54
N ASN A 62 8.38 2.43 4.49
CA ASN A 62 7.26 3.23 4.05
C ASN A 62 6.12 3.25 5.08
N LEU A 63 5.75 2.09 5.61
CA LEU A 63 4.77 1.99 6.69
C LEU A 63 5.21 2.83 7.91
N GLN A 64 6.46 2.68 8.37
CA GLN A 64 7.00 3.44 9.51
C GLN A 64 6.97 4.96 9.28
N ALA A 65 7.22 5.42 8.05
CA ALA A 65 7.18 6.83 7.71
C ALA A 65 5.76 7.40 7.80
N PHE A 66 4.75 6.68 7.31
CA PHE A 66 3.35 7.08 7.46
C PHE A 66 2.85 7.00 8.90
N GLU A 67 3.25 5.97 9.66
CA GLU A 67 2.92 5.88 11.10
C GLU A 67 3.53 7.06 11.87
N SER A 68 4.78 7.43 11.58
CA SER A 68 5.43 8.60 12.18
C SER A 68 4.70 9.90 11.82
N TYR A 69 4.29 10.05 10.57
CA TYR A 69 3.49 11.19 10.12
C TYR A 69 2.13 11.26 10.84
N LEU A 70 1.46 10.12 10.99
CA LEU A 70 0.17 10.01 11.65
C LEU A 70 0.26 10.31 13.15
N ASN A 71 1.35 9.93 13.82
CA ASN A 71 1.58 10.29 15.22
C ASN A 71 1.62 11.82 15.42
N ALA A 72 2.20 12.56 14.46
CA ALA A 72 2.18 14.02 14.47
C ALA A 72 0.86 14.63 13.99
N HIS A 73 0.09 13.90 13.17
CA HIS A 73 -1.16 14.36 12.56
C HIS A 73 -2.30 13.34 12.75
N PRO A 74 -2.73 13.04 14.00
CA PRO A 74 -3.60 11.89 14.29
C PRO A 74 -4.97 11.94 13.60
N ASN A 75 -5.43 13.14 13.22
CA ASN A 75 -6.72 13.37 12.58
C ASN A 75 -6.66 13.36 11.03
N ASN A 76 -5.50 13.05 10.45
CA ASN A 76 -5.34 12.95 9.00
C ASN A 76 -5.83 11.58 8.51
N THR A 77 -7.09 11.52 8.09
CA THR A 77 -7.74 10.29 7.64
C THR A 77 -7.16 9.74 6.33
N LEU A 78 -6.62 10.59 5.44
CA LEU A 78 -5.88 10.13 4.28
C LEU A 78 -4.58 9.42 4.70
N ALA A 79 -3.83 9.97 5.65
CA ALA A 79 -2.65 9.29 6.17
C ALA A 79 -3.00 7.93 6.79
N GLN A 80 -4.14 7.82 7.49
CA GLN A 80 -4.63 6.53 8.01
C GLN A 80 -4.91 5.52 6.89
N LEU A 81 -5.51 5.96 5.78
CA LEU A 81 -5.74 5.12 4.61
C LEU A 81 -4.43 4.63 4.00
N TYR A 82 -3.42 5.50 3.89
CA TYR A 82 -2.09 5.15 3.39
C TYR A 82 -1.33 4.21 4.34
N VAL A 83 -1.49 4.34 5.66
CA VAL A 83 -0.99 3.34 6.63
C VAL A 83 -1.62 1.97 6.36
N GLY A 84 -2.94 1.93 6.16
CA GLY A 84 -3.66 0.71 5.79
C GLY A 84 -3.10 0.08 4.51
N SER A 85 -3.04 0.85 3.42
CA SER A 85 -2.52 0.36 2.13
C SER A 85 -1.04 -0.07 2.23
N SER A 86 -0.23 0.60 3.04
CA SER A 86 1.17 0.22 3.28
C SER A 86 1.30 -1.16 3.91
N HIS A 87 0.33 -1.63 4.70
CA HIS A 87 0.34 -3.02 5.18
C HIS A 87 0.17 -4.04 4.06
N CYS A 88 -0.55 -3.73 2.98
CA CYS A 88 -0.62 -4.61 1.81
C CYS A 88 0.75 -4.73 1.14
N LEU A 89 1.50 -3.63 1.04
CA LEU A 89 2.87 -3.62 0.51
C LEU A 89 3.82 -4.44 1.39
N VAL A 90 3.70 -4.34 2.73
CA VAL A 90 4.45 -5.21 3.66
C VAL A 90 4.06 -6.68 3.49
N GLY A 91 2.78 -6.96 3.22
CA GLY A 91 2.28 -8.30 2.91
C GLY A 91 2.87 -8.86 1.62
N ARG A 92 2.98 -8.05 0.56
CA ARG A 92 3.64 -8.42 -0.71
C ARG A 92 5.10 -8.82 -0.48
N ASP A 93 5.82 -8.03 0.31
CA ASP A 93 7.27 -8.20 0.52
C ASP A 93 7.60 -9.27 1.59
N ALA A 94 6.61 -9.78 2.33
CA ALA A 94 6.82 -10.75 3.39
C ALA A 94 7.20 -12.13 2.85
N TRP A 95 8.27 -12.72 3.41
CA TRP A 95 8.77 -14.04 3.03
C TRP A 95 7.83 -15.20 3.41
N MET A 96 7.22 -15.11 4.59
CA MET A 96 6.43 -16.20 5.15
C MET A 96 4.94 -16.03 4.83
N PRO A 97 4.23 -17.03 4.28
CA PRO A 97 2.84 -16.90 3.85
C PRO A 97 1.88 -16.39 4.95
N TRP A 98 2.05 -16.83 6.19
CA TRP A 98 1.21 -16.35 7.30
C TRP A 98 1.43 -14.87 7.62
N ASN A 99 2.64 -14.35 7.43
CA ASN A 99 2.91 -12.92 7.59
C ASN A 99 2.27 -12.13 6.45
N GLN A 100 2.25 -12.66 5.22
CA GLN A 100 1.56 -12.04 4.10
C GLN A 100 0.06 -11.89 4.42
N VAL A 101 -0.58 -13.00 4.81
CA VAL A 101 -2.02 -13.02 5.16
C VAL A 101 -2.32 -12.07 6.33
N ASN A 102 -1.51 -12.11 7.40
CA ASN A 102 -1.72 -11.23 8.55
C ASN A 102 -1.58 -9.75 8.19
N SER A 103 -0.62 -9.41 7.34
CA SER A 103 -0.43 -8.04 6.86
C SER A 103 -1.57 -7.59 5.96
N VAL A 104 -2.06 -8.45 5.05
CA VAL A 104 -3.22 -8.12 4.20
C VAL A 104 -4.50 -7.97 5.03
N ASN A 105 -4.74 -8.80 6.04
CA ASN A 105 -5.88 -8.61 6.94
C ASN A 105 -5.81 -7.24 7.65
N ARG A 106 -4.64 -6.85 8.17
CA ARG A 106 -4.43 -5.52 8.76
C ARG A 106 -4.63 -4.39 7.76
N CYS A 107 -4.23 -4.62 6.50
CA CYS A 107 -4.44 -3.68 5.42
C CYS A 107 -5.93 -3.41 5.20
N ILE A 108 -6.72 -4.47 4.98
CA ILE A 108 -8.17 -4.38 4.76
C ILE A 108 -8.85 -3.68 5.95
N ASP A 109 -8.62 -4.17 7.18
CA ASP A 109 -9.26 -3.62 8.38
C ASP A 109 -8.99 -2.10 8.55
N LYS A 110 -7.72 -1.70 8.39
CA LYS A 110 -7.33 -0.29 8.54
C LYS A 110 -7.84 0.58 7.40
N MET A 111 -7.79 0.06 6.17
CA MET A 111 -8.27 0.79 5.01
C MET A 111 -9.78 1.01 5.06
N GLU A 112 -10.57 0.01 5.43
CA GLU A 112 -12.03 0.15 5.55
C GLU A 112 -12.39 1.21 6.59
N LEU A 113 -11.78 1.17 7.78
CA LEU A 113 -12.03 2.17 8.82
C LEU A 113 -11.65 3.59 8.37
N ALA A 114 -10.47 3.75 7.76
CA ALA A 114 -10.01 5.05 7.28
C ALA A 114 -10.88 5.55 6.12
N TYR A 115 -11.25 4.67 5.20
CA TYR A 115 -12.09 4.98 4.05
C TYR A 115 -13.48 5.44 4.50
N GLN A 116 -14.14 4.72 5.41
CA GLN A 116 -15.42 5.15 5.99
C GLN A 116 -15.31 6.52 6.68
N ALA A 117 -14.22 6.78 7.41
CA ALA A 117 -13.99 8.09 8.03
C ALA A 117 -13.84 9.21 6.99
N ILE A 118 -13.17 8.95 5.87
CA ILE A 118 -13.07 9.89 4.74
C ILE A 118 -14.45 10.12 4.12
N GLN A 119 -15.21 9.04 3.87
CA GLN A 119 -16.53 9.15 3.25
C GLN A 119 -17.50 10.02 4.05
N ASN A 120 -17.39 9.97 5.39
CA ASN A 120 -18.21 10.78 6.30
C ASN A 120 -17.72 12.23 6.44
N LYS A 121 -16.45 12.49 6.14
CA LYS A 121 -15.80 13.79 6.37
C LYS A 121 -15.75 14.68 5.12
N PHE A 122 -15.60 14.09 3.95
CA PHE A 122 -15.37 14.80 2.70
C PHE A 122 -16.51 14.60 1.70
N ASP A 123 -16.84 15.68 1.00
CA ASP A 123 -17.83 15.66 -0.09
C ASP A 123 -17.42 14.70 -1.21
N VAL A 124 -18.41 14.14 -1.91
CA VAL A 124 -18.18 13.18 -3.01
C VAL A 124 -17.35 13.76 -4.16
N SER A 125 -17.33 15.08 -4.33
CA SER A 125 -16.58 15.80 -5.37
C SER A 125 -15.23 16.35 -4.90
N SER A 126 -14.81 16.05 -3.66
CA SER A 126 -13.55 16.53 -3.11
C SER A 126 -12.34 15.74 -3.64
N ALA A 127 -11.20 16.42 -3.73
CA ALA A 127 -9.94 15.78 -4.12
C ALA A 127 -9.52 14.67 -3.15
N GLU A 128 -9.79 14.84 -1.85
CA GLU A 128 -9.56 13.81 -0.83
C GLU A 128 -10.42 12.58 -1.07
N ARG A 129 -11.68 12.76 -1.49
CA ARG A 129 -12.56 11.63 -1.83
C ARG A 129 -12.03 10.86 -3.03
N LEU A 130 -11.68 11.55 -4.13
CA LEU A 130 -11.09 10.89 -5.30
C LEU A 130 -9.79 10.14 -4.95
N ASN A 131 -8.89 10.78 -4.19
CA ASN A 131 -7.65 10.14 -3.76
C ASN A 131 -7.91 8.89 -2.91
N ALA A 132 -8.92 8.93 -2.05
CA ALA A 132 -9.31 7.80 -1.23
C ALA A 132 -9.91 6.67 -2.06
N ASP A 133 -10.79 7.00 -3.01
CA ASP A 133 -11.40 6.02 -3.90
C ASP A 133 -10.32 5.31 -4.75
N LEU A 134 -9.40 6.05 -5.35
CA LEU A 134 -8.29 5.46 -6.11
C LEU A 134 -7.39 4.62 -5.22
N THR A 135 -6.99 5.12 -4.04
CA THR A 135 -6.09 4.38 -3.15
C THR A 135 -6.75 3.10 -2.66
N PHE A 136 -8.02 3.17 -2.24
CA PHE A 136 -8.75 2.01 -1.73
C PHE A 136 -9.05 0.99 -2.83
N GLY A 137 -9.62 1.45 -3.95
CA GLY A 137 -10.00 0.60 -5.05
C GLY A 137 -8.81 -0.08 -5.73
N LEU A 138 -7.74 0.67 -6.04
CA LEU A 138 -6.55 0.08 -6.68
C LEU A 138 -5.81 -0.88 -5.73
N THR A 139 -5.72 -0.59 -4.44
CA THR A 139 -5.09 -1.53 -3.49
C THR A 139 -5.89 -2.82 -3.37
N THR A 140 -7.21 -2.72 -3.25
CA THR A 140 -8.08 -3.89 -3.08
C THR A 140 -8.19 -4.74 -4.34
N ALA A 141 -8.06 -4.14 -5.52
CA ALA A 141 -8.05 -4.84 -6.81
C ALA A 141 -6.89 -5.85 -6.95
N GLU A 142 -5.76 -5.57 -6.30
CA GLU A 142 -4.56 -6.41 -6.31
C GLU A 142 -4.65 -7.59 -5.33
N LEU A 143 -5.70 -7.64 -4.49
CA LEU A 143 -5.84 -8.68 -3.48
C LEU A 143 -6.39 -9.98 -4.08
N PRO A 144 -5.88 -11.15 -3.64
CA PRO A 144 -6.43 -12.44 -4.04
C PRO A 144 -7.93 -12.56 -3.73
N GLY A 145 -8.69 -13.20 -4.62
CA GLY A 145 -10.15 -13.29 -4.53
C GLY A 145 -10.70 -13.92 -3.23
N PHE A 146 -9.92 -14.73 -2.50
CA PHE A 146 -10.35 -15.28 -1.22
C PHE A 146 -10.48 -14.23 -0.10
N PHE A 147 -9.94 -13.01 -0.28
CA PHE A 147 -10.17 -11.87 0.61
C PHE A 147 -11.50 -11.15 0.35
N LYS A 148 -12.25 -11.54 -0.69
CA LYS A 148 -13.61 -11.06 -1.00
C LYS A 148 -13.76 -9.54 -1.17
N GLN A 149 -12.73 -8.89 -1.70
CA GLN A 149 -12.73 -7.44 -1.91
C GLN A 149 -13.33 -7.00 -3.25
N GLN A 150 -13.79 -7.93 -4.08
CA GLN A 150 -14.24 -7.67 -5.45
C GLN A 150 -15.31 -6.58 -5.55
N GLN A 151 -16.38 -6.71 -4.76
CA GLN A 151 -17.48 -5.73 -4.80
C GLN A 151 -17.00 -4.36 -4.31
N ALA A 152 -16.22 -4.32 -3.24
CA ALA A 152 -15.68 -3.08 -2.70
C ALA A 152 -14.77 -2.37 -3.72
N THR A 153 -13.95 -3.12 -4.47
CA THR A 153 -13.16 -2.60 -5.59
C THR A 153 -14.05 -2.00 -6.68
N ILE A 154 -15.08 -2.73 -7.14
CA ILE A 154 -15.99 -2.26 -8.19
C ILE A 154 -16.70 -0.97 -7.76
N ASP A 155 -17.30 -0.96 -6.56
CA ASP A 155 -18.05 0.18 -6.06
C ASP A 155 -17.16 1.42 -5.94
N THR A 156 -15.97 1.23 -5.36
CA THR A 156 -15.03 2.33 -5.10
C THR A 156 -14.45 2.89 -6.40
N LEU A 157 -13.99 2.04 -7.32
CA LEU A 157 -13.44 2.52 -8.58
C LEU A 157 -14.52 3.11 -9.49
N SER A 158 -15.77 2.61 -9.41
CA SER A 158 -16.91 3.21 -10.11
C SER A 158 -17.19 4.63 -9.63
N HIS A 159 -17.04 4.91 -8.33
CA HIS A 159 -17.10 6.27 -7.82
C HIS A 159 -15.94 7.12 -8.32
N ALA A 160 -14.71 6.59 -8.34
CA ALA A 160 -13.54 7.30 -8.84
C ALA A 160 -13.72 7.76 -10.29
N VAL A 161 -14.20 6.88 -11.20
CA VAL A 161 -14.38 7.23 -12.63
C VAL A 161 -15.52 8.23 -12.87
N GLN A 162 -16.48 8.33 -11.94
CA GLN A 162 -17.57 9.31 -11.99
C GLN A 162 -17.14 10.69 -11.46
N HIS A 163 -15.99 10.77 -10.79
CA HIS A 163 -15.51 12.01 -10.21
C HIS A 163 -15.10 13.02 -11.31
N PRO A 164 -15.50 14.31 -11.24
CA PRO A 164 -15.21 15.29 -12.30
C PRO A 164 -13.72 15.45 -12.61
N ALA A 165 -12.86 15.35 -11.59
CA ALA A 165 -11.41 15.46 -11.74
C ALA A 165 -10.72 14.20 -12.31
N PHE A 166 -11.43 13.07 -12.47
CA PHE A 166 -10.83 11.81 -12.91
C PHE A 166 -10.19 11.92 -14.31
N ASN A 167 -10.88 12.58 -15.25
CA ASN A 167 -10.39 12.77 -16.61
C ASN A 167 -9.16 13.69 -16.71
N HIS A 168 -8.76 14.32 -15.60
CA HIS A 168 -7.55 15.15 -15.50
C HIS A 168 -6.39 14.43 -14.81
N LEU A 169 -6.59 13.19 -14.36
CA LEU A 169 -5.51 12.36 -13.82
C LEU A 169 -4.49 12.00 -14.92
N PRO A 170 -3.27 11.58 -14.56
CA PRO A 170 -2.37 10.96 -15.52
C PRO A 170 -3.04 9.81 -16.27
N GLU A 171 -2.82 9.73 -17.59
CA GLU A 171 -3.45 8.76 -18.49
C GLU A 171 -3.30 7.31 -17.98
N TYR A 172 -2.12 6.96 -17.45
CA TYR A 172 -1.86 5.62 -16.93
C TYR A 172 -2.81 5.23 -15.79
N LEU A 173 -3.19 6.17 -14.90
CA LEU A 173 -4.13 5.89 -13.81
C LEU A 173 -5.56 5.74 -14.34
N GLN A 174 -5.94 6.54 -15.34
CA GLN A 174 -7.24 6.44 -15.97
C GLN A 174 -7.41 5.07 -16.63
N THR A 175 -6.43 4.67 -17.45
CA THR A 175 -6.40 3.38 -18.13
C THR A 175 -6.40 2.23 -17.13
N GLN A 176 -5.50 2.24 -16.13
CA GLN A 176 -5.45 1.18 -15.12
C GLN A 176 -6.80 1.00 -14.41
N THR A 177 -7.44 2.10 -14.00
CA THR A 177 -8.73 2.05 -13.29
C THR A 177 -9.83 1.48 -14.19
N ASN A 178 -9.92 1.95 -15.44
CA ASN A 178 -10.91 1.49 -16.40
C ASN A 178 -10.72 0.02 -16.78
N ASP A 179 -9.47 -0.43 -16.95
CA ASP A 179 -9.14 -1.82 -17.28
C ASP A 179 -9.53 -2.77 -16.14
N ILE A 180 -9.24 -2.40 -14.88
CA ILE A 180 -9.65 -3.17 -13.70
C ILE A 180 -11.17 -3.27 -13.64
N LEU A 181 -11.91 -2.16 -13.81
CA LEU A 181 -13.37 -2.19 -13.82
C LEU A 181 -13.91 -3.09 -14.95
N ALA A 182 -13.34 -3.01 -16.15
CA ALA A 182 -13.76 -3.82 -17.28
C ALA A 182 -13.55 -5.33 -17.02
N ASP A 183 -12.41 -5.73 -16.44
CA ASP A 183 -12.14 -7.13 -16.07
C ASP A 183 -13.10 -7.63 -14.98
N TYR A 184 -13.35 -6.82 -13.95
CA TYR A 184 -14.19 -7.21 -12.82
C TYR A 184 -15.68 -7.32 -13.19
N LEU A 185 -16.17 -6.52 -14.14
CA LEU A 185 -17.56 -6.57 -14.61
C LEU A 185 -17.85 -7.75 -15.55
N GLN A 186 -16.82 -8.45 -16.03
CA GLN A 186 -16.96 -9.62 -16.91
C GLN A 186 -16.96 -10.96 -16.17
N ARG A 187 -16.65 -10.97 -14.86
CA ARG A 187 -16.53 -12.15 -14.01
C ARG A 187 -17.78 -12.39 -13.20
#